data_AF-A0A4U8T6B3-F1
#
_entry.id   AF-A0A4U8T6B3-F1
#
_cell.length_a   1.000
_cell.length_b   1.000
_cell.length_c   1.000
_cell.angle_alpha   90.00
_cell.angle_beta   90.00
_cell.angle_gamma   90.00
#
_symmetry.space_group_name_H-M   'P 1'
#
loop_
_entity.id
_entity.type
_entity.pdbx_description
1 polymer ?
#
loop_
_entity_poly.entity_id
_entity_poly.type
_entity_poly.pdbx_seq_one_letter_code
_entity_poly.pdbx_strand_id
1 'polypeptide(L)'
;MKALAGVFYANIVGGKVSWIFTKKDMSEWNENDLLVIPIPDELVDKVEVGTEYRENSFIFNEDIFTQQDVVYGVLGIQNELLYVFTKEERESYGKDEKVVIIPENQRREVKLGDMYDGSTQSFMLDVEHVRGLYTEEANSKYNSIINVVMGEATPISEMISWETQEREAKAYLETKDPKQATSIALMANAQQRGLEQFANKILEKAQKYRIASSFLIGYRQKVIHDLESANDIASLYSARFNDAFALEQLQSMMSGYSNTQEPSSEQAEQNTAEKSQPKSSTNSKKPTSKKGE
;
A
#
# COMPACT_ATOMS: atom_id res chain seq x y z
N MET A 1 7.67 -33.40 -25.85
CA MET A 1 7.30 -33.85 -24.48
C MET A 1 5.80 -33.76 -24.16
N LYS A 2 5.37 -34.39 -23.05
CA LYS A 2 4.00 -34.33 -22.51
C LYS A 2 4.00 -33.93 -21.03
N ALA A 3 3.04 -33.10 -20.62
CA ALA A 3 2.90 -32.66 -19.23
C ALA A 3 2.40 -33.80 -18.32
N LEU A 4 3.01 -33.91 -17.14
CA LEU A 4 2.55 -34.76 -16.05
C LEU A 4 1.44 -34.05 -15.27
N ALA A 5 0.55 -34.81 -14.64
CA ALA A 5 -0.52 -34.24 -13.81
C ALA A 5 0.06 -33.84 -12.43
N GLY A 6 -0.28 -32.64 -11.96
CA GLY A 6 0.19 -32.10 -10.68
C GLY A 6 1.52 -31.33 -10.75
N VAL A 7 2.26 -31.43 -11.87
CA VAL A 7 3.56 -30.75 -12.05
C VAL A 7 3.37 -29.39 -12.70
N PHE A 8 4.08 -28.39 -12.19
CA PHE A 8 4.24 -27.07 -12.80
C PHE A 8 5.49 -27.03 -13.68
N TYR A 9 5.41 -26.29 -14.79
CA TYR A 9 6.48 -26.18 -15.78
C TYR A 9 6.76 -24.72 -16.10
N ALA A 10 8.04 -24.35 -16.17
CA ALA A 10 8.50 -23.05 -16.63
C ALA A 10 9.03 -23.15 -18.08
N ASN A 11 8.54 -22.27 -18.97
CA ASN A 11 9.16 -22.04 -20.26
C ASN A 11 10.29 -21.00 -20.13
N ILE A 12 11.51 -21.35 -20.55
CA ILE A 12 12.70 -20.51 -20.40
C ILE A 12 13.05 -19.86 -21.74
N VAL A 13 13.11 -18.53 -21.77
CA VAL A 13 13.51 -17.74 -22.94
C VAL A 13 14.57 -16.73 -22.51
N GLY A 14 15.71 -16.70 -23.21
CA GLY A 14 16.81 -15.79 -22.87
C GLY A 14 17.39 -16.00 -21.46
N GLY A 15 17.33 -17.22 -20.93
CA GLY A 15 17.76 -17.54 -19.56
C GLY A 15 16.79 -17.12 -18.46
N LYS A 16 15.55 -16.73 -18.78
CA LYS A 16 14.53 -16.34 -17.79
C LYS A 16 13.21 -17.08 -18.01
N VAL A 17 12.46 -17.27 -16.93
CA VAL A 17 11.09 -17.81 -16.97
C VAL A 17 10.18 -16.82 -17.71
N SER A 18 9.69 -17.22 -18.88
CA SER A 18 8.78 -16.42 -19.70
C SER A 18 7.31 -16.67 -19.37
N TRP A 19 6.97 -17.89 -18.91
CA TRP A 19 5.61 -18.31 -18.57
C TRP A 19 5.66 -19.60 -17.74
N ILE A 20 4.75 -19.74 -16.77
CA ILE A 20 4.56 -20.93 -15.94
C ILE A 20 3.20 -21.56 -16.27
N PHE A 21 3.18 -22.87 -16.48
CA PHE A 21 1.99 -23.59 -16.93
C PHE A 21 1.86 -24.98 -16.30
N THR A 22 0.65 -25.52 -16.34
CA THR A 22 0.33 -26.91 -15.95
C THR A 22 -0.16 -27.70 -17.16
N LYS A 23 -0.36 -29.02 -16.96
CA LYS A 23 -1.02 -29.90 -17.94
C LYS A 23 -2.38 -29.41 -18.45
N LYS A 24 -3.11 -28.61 -17.67
CA LYS A 24 -4.42 -28.06 -18.09
C LYS A 24 -4.27 -26.98 -19.16
N ASP A 25 -3.17 -26.25 -19.11
CA ASP A 25 -2.90 -25.08 -19.96
C ASP A 25 -2.14 -25.50 -21.23
N MET A 26 -1.18 -26.41 -21.09
CA MET A 26 -0.46 -27.03 -22.20
C MET A 26 -0.15 -28.50 -21.88
N SER A 27 -0.84 -29.42 -22.56
CA SER A 27 -0.70 -30.86 -22.27
C SER A 27 0.47 -31.56 -22.98
N GLU A 28 0.97 -30.97 -24.08
CA GLU A 28 2.13 -31.43 -24.84
C GLU A 28 2.81 -30.27 -25.59
N TRP A 29 4.11 -30.41 -25.86
CA TRP A 29 4.93 -29.41 -26.56
C TRP A 29 6.08 -30.06 -27.34
N ASN A 30 6.65 -29.31 -28.29
CA ASN A 30 7.87 -29.68 -29.02
C ASN A 30 9.11 -29.12 -28.31
N GLU A 31 10.06 -29.98 -27.96
CA GLU A 31 11.31 -29.60 -27.28
C GLU A 31 12.30 -28.85 -28.18
N ASN A 32 12.10 -28.90 -29.50
CA ASN A 32 12.88 -28.10 -30.45
C ASN A 32 12.43 -26.63 -30.48
N ASP A 33 11.19 -26.35 -30.05
CA ASP A 33 10.59 -25.01 -30.11
C ASP A 33 10.60 -24.30 -28.74
N LEU A 34 10.56 -25.06 -27.64
CA LEU A 34 10.47 -24.54 -26.26
C LEU A 34 11.44 -25.25 -25.31
N LEU A 35 12.21 -24.48 -24.54
CA LEU A 35 12.99 -24.97 -23.41
C LEU A 35 12.10 -24.99 -22.16
N VAL A 36 11.57 -26.16 -21.83
CA VAL A 36 10.64 -26.33 -20.70
C VAL A 36 11.31 -27.09 -19.56
N ILE A 37 11.29 -26.51 -18.36
CA ILE A 37 11.87 -27.07 -17.13
C ILE A 37 10.74 -27.35 -16.13
N PRO A 38 10.66 -28.55 -15.52
CA PRO A 38 9.74 -28.80 -14.41
C PRO A 38 10.19 -27.99 -13.18
N ILE A 39 9.25 -27.32 -12.52
CA ILE A 39 9.50 -26.62 -11.26
C ILE A 39 9.42 -27.65 -10.13
N PRO A 40 10.44 -27.81 -9.27
CA PRO A 40 10.37 -28.64 -8.07
C PRO A 40 9.24 -28.16 -7.14
N ASP A 41 8.54 -29.09 -6.48
CA ASP A 41 7.36 -28.78 -5.66
C ASP A 41 7.67 -27.73 -4.56
N GLU A 42 8.87 -27.79 -3.98
CA GLU A 42 9.38 -26.84 -2.98
C GLU A 42 9.71 -25.43 -3.52
N LEU A 43 9.72 -25.25 -4.84
CA LEU A 43 9.98 -23.99 -5.53
C LEU A 43 8.75 -23.41 -6.25
N VAL A 44 7.61 -24.10 -6.26
CA VAL A 44 6.40 -23.67 -6.98
C VAL A 44 5.91 -22.28 -6.56
N ASP A 45 5.98 -21.96 -5.27
CA ASP A 45 5.58 -20.66 -4.73
C ASP A 45 6.68 -19.58 -4.83
N LYS A 46 7.90 -19.94 -5.26
CA LYS A 46 9.05 -19.03 -5.42
C LYS A 46 9.35 -18.67 -6.87
N VAL A 47 9.08 -19.56 -7.82
CA VAL A 47 9.36 -19.33 -9.25
C VAL A 47 8.24 -18.49 -9.85
N GLU A 48 8.61 -17.35 -10.43
CA GLU A 48 7.69 -16.43 -11.09
C GLU A 48 8.15 -16.07 -12.51
N VAL A 49 7.32 -15.37 -13.26
CA VAL A 49 7.71 -14.87 -14.59
C VAL A 49 8.77 -13.79 -14.42
N GLY A 50 9.98 -14.05 -14.94
CA GLY A 50 11.16 -13.20 -14.78
C GLY A 50 12.29 -13.83 -13.97
N THR A 51 12.04 -14.89 -13.19
CA THR A 51 13.08 -15.64 -12.46
C THR A 51 14.16 -16.11 -13.42
N GLU A 52 15.44 -15.93 -13.06
CA GLU A 52 16.56 -16.37 -13.90
C GLU A 52 16.78 -17.89 -13.77
N TYR A 53 17.20 -18.53 -14.85
CA TYR A 53 17.51 -19.95 -14.89
C TYR A 53 18.87 -20.16 -15.55
N ARG A 54 19.83 -20.64 -14.77
CA ARG A 54 21.23 -20.86 -15.18
C ARG A 54 21.77 -22.11 -14.48
N GLU A 55 22.71 -22.81 -15.10
CA GLU A 55 23.39 -23.98 -14.48
C GLU A 55 22.41 -25.03 -13.91
N ASN A 56 21.31 -25.25 -14.63
CA ASN A 56 20.19 -26.13 -14.25
C ASN A 56 19.46 -25.79 -12.94
N SER A 57 19.56 -24.56 -12.47
CA SER A 57 18.92 -24.08 -11.25
C SER A 57 18.10 -22.80 -11.48
N PHE A 58 17.00 -22.66 -10.76
CA PHE A 58 16.29 -21.37 -10.66
C PHE A 58 17.06 -20.47 -9.70
N ILE A 59 17.40 -19.28 -10.16
CA ILE A 59 18.13 -18.27 -9.39
C ILE A 59 17.11 -17.30 -8.80
N PHE A 60 16.91 -17.43 -7.49
CA PHE A 60 16.15 -16.47 -6.71
C PHE A 60 17.11 -15.39 -6.22
N ASN A 61 16.77 -14.13 -6.50
CA ASN A 61 17.32 -13.03 -5.72
C ASN A 61 16.62 -13.06 -4.36
N GLU A 62 17.00 -13.99 -3.49
CA GLU A 62 16.53 -13.94 -2.11
C GLU A 62 17.07 -12.66 -1.46
N ASP A 63 16.21 -11.89 -0.80
CA ASP A 63 16.65 -10.88 0.15
C ASP A 63 17.40 -11.62 1.27
N ILE A 64 18.74 -11.64 1.21
CA ILE A 64 19.65 -12.35 2.14
C ILE A 64 19.73 -11.62 3.49
N PHE A 65 18.62 -11.00 3.91
CA PHE A 65 18.56 -9.91 4.88
C PHE A 65 17.53 -10.18 5.96
N THR A 66 17.62 -11.36 6.57
CA THR A 66 17.19 -11.57 7.94
C THR A 66 17.95 -10.59 8.86
N GLN A 67 17.25 -9.95 9.80
CA GLN A 67 17.79 -8.86 10.63
C GLN A 67 18.88 -9.27 11.64
N GLN A 68 19.36 -10.52 11.62
CA GLN A 68 20.22 -11.09 12.66
C GLN A 68 21.50 -11.74 12.14
N ASP A 69 21.62 -11.99 10.83
CA ASP A 69 22.76 -12.69 10.27
C ASP A 69 23.86 -11.74 9.82
N VAL A 70 25.12 -12.10 10.05
CA VAL A 70 26.27 -11.38 9.49
C VAL A 70 26.44 -11.86 8.05
N VAL A 71 26.11 -10.99 7.10
CA VAL A 71 26.32 -11.25 5.67
C VAL A 71 27.78 -10.96 5.33
N TYR A 72 28.43 -11.94 4.72
CA TYR A 72 29.79 -11.87 4.22
C TYR A 72 29.78 -11.78 2.69
N GLY A 73 30.76 -11.06 2.14
CA GLY A 73 31.03 -11.02 0.71
C GLY A 73 32.41 -11.59 0.42
N VAL A 74 32.53 -12.43 -0.62
CA VAL A 74 33.83 -12.84 -1.17
C VAL A 74 34.22 -11.86 -2.27
N LEU A 75 35.43 -11.32 -2.13
CA LEU A 75 36.01 -10.37 -3.06
C LEU A 75 36.94 -11.05 -4.07
N GLY A 76 36.83 -10.64 -5.32
CA GLY A 76 37.78 -11.00 -6.37
C GLY A 76 39.09 -10.22 -6.29
N ILE A 77 39.91 -10.38 -7.34
CA ILE A 77 41.29 -9.84 -7.39
C ILE A 77 41.29 -8.30 -7.44
N GLN A 78 40.22 -7.68 -7.94
CA GLN A 78 40.06 -6.23 -8.06
C GLN A 78 39.34 -5.61 -6.86
N ASN A 79 38.90 -6.43 -5.88
CA ASN A 79 37.97 -6.11 -4.79
C ASN A 79 36.48 -6.00 -5.22
N GLU A 80 36.13 -6.55 -6.37
CA GLU A 80 34.76 -6.74 -6.83
C GLU A 80 34.04 -7.82 -6.01
N LEU A 81 32.76 -7.63 -5.67
CA LEU A 81 31.95 -8.63 -4.99
C LEU A 81 31.59 -9.79 -5.94
N LEU A 82 32.06 -10.99 -5.66
CA LEU A 82 31.80 -12.17 -6.50
C LEU A 82 30.54 -12.92 -6.06
N TYR A 83 30.38 -13.14 -4.76
CA TYR A 83 29.22 -13.78 -4.16
C TYR A 83 29.09 -13.42 -2.68
N VAL A 84 27.92 -13.73 -2.13
CA VAL A 84 27.47 -13.36 -0.79
C VAL A 84 26.96 -14.59 -0.06
N PHE A 85 27.21 -14.65 1.25
CA PHE A 85 26.89 -15.82 2.07
C PHE A 85 26.72 -15.43 3.54
N THR A 86 25.97 -16.23 4.27
CA THR A 86 25.74 -16.09 5.71
C THR A 86 26.88 -16.68 6.54
N LYS A 87 26.86 -16.45 7.85
CA LYS A 87 27.83 -17.05 8.78
C LYS A 87 27.77 -18.58 8.79
N GLU A 88 26.60 -19.17 8.58
CA GLU A 88 26.37 -20.62 8.68
C GLU A 88 26.97 -21.36 7.49
N GLU A 89 26.88 -20.77 6.30
CA GLU A 89 27.47 -21.29 5.07
C GLU A 89 29.01 -21.22 5.08
N ARG A 90 29.59 -20.29 5.86
CA ARG A 90 31.04 -20.01 5.94
C ARG A 90 31.90 -21.24 6.23
N GLU A 91 31.40 -22.23 6.97
CA GLU A 91 32.18 -23.42 7.35
C GLU A 91 32.57 -24.30 6.13
N SER A 92 31.97 -24.05 4.96
CA SER A 92 32.24 -24.79 3.71
C SER A 92 33.27 -24.15 2.76
N TYR A 93 33.69 -22.89 3.00
CA TYR A 93 34.45 -22.09 2.02
C TYR A 93 35.98 -22.09 2.19
N GLY A 94 36.69 -21.65 1.15
CA GLY A 94 38.14 -21.71 1.05
C GLY A 94 38.86 -20.76 2.01
N LYS A 95 39.91 -21.26 2.69
CA LYS A 95 40.71 -20.44 3.63
C LYS A 95 41.49 -19.30 2.98
N ASP A 96 41.68 -19.36 1.67
CA ASP A 96 42.52 -18.44 0.89
C ASP A 96 41.73 -17.30 0.23
N GLU A 97 40.40 -17.26 0.40
CA GLU A 97 39.52 -16.26 -0.19
C GLU A 97 39.49 -14.95 0.63
N LYS A 98 39.41 -13.80 -0.07
CA LYS A 98 39.30 -12.49 0.59
C LYS A 98 37.85 -12.22 0.99
N VAL A 99 37.52 -12.54 2.24
CA VAL A 99 36.19 -12.30 2.82
C VAL A 99 36.10 -10.94 3.52
N VAL A 100 35.03 -10.20 3.27
CA VAL A 100 34.64 -8.98 4.01
C VAL A 100 33.25 -9.12 4.60
N ILE A 101 32.92 -8.28 5.58
CA ILE A 101 31.55 -8.16 6.11
C ILE A 101 30.83 -7.09 5.28
N ILE A 102 29.60 -7.37 4.84
CA ILE A 102 28.76 -6.34 4.23
C ILE A 102 28.20 -5.42 5.33
N PRO A 103 28.49 -4.10 5.29
CA PRO A 103 27.99 -3.17 6.30
C PRO A 103 26.46 -3.22 6.38
N GLU A 104 25.92 -3.27 7.60
CA GLU A 104 24.48 -3.44 7.83
C GLU A 104 23.62 -2.39 7.11
N ASN A 105 24.13 -1.16 7.03
CA ASN A 105 23.50 -0.03 6.35
C ASN A 105 23.62 -0.05 4.82
N GLN A 106 24.39 -0.97 4.22
CA GLN A 106 24.54 -1.14 2.77
C GLN A 106 23.99 -2.49 2.27
N ARG A 107 23.44 -3.33 3.15
CA ARG A 107 23.09 -4.72 2.80
C ARG A 107 22.16 -4.83 1.59
N ARG A 108 21.10 -4.03 1.55
CA ARG A 108 20.11 -4.09 0.46
C ARG A 108 20.63 -3.47 -0.84
N GLU A 109 21.56 -2.55 -0.70
CA GLU A 109 22.07 -1.69 -1.77
C GLU A 109 23.24 -2.32 -2.54
N VAL A 110 23.89 -3.34 -1.96
CA VAL A 110 25.06 -4.05 -2.52
C VAL A 110 24.63 -5.18 -3.45
N LYS A 111 25.23 -5.22 -4.64
CA LYS A 111 25.05 -6.27 -5.66
C LYS A 111 26.38 -6.88 -6.12
N LEU A 112 26.31 -8.01 -6.80
CA LEU A 112 27.49 -8.65 -7.39
C LEU A 112 28.14 -7.72 -8.43
N GLY A 113 29.47 -7.66 -8.39
CA GLY A 113 30.28 -6.72 -9.17
C GLY A 113 30.57 -5.38 -8.47
N ASP A 114 29.90 -5.04 -7.37
CA ASP A 114 30.20 -3.80 -6.63
C ASP A 114 31.62 -3.83 -6.04
N MET A 115 32.31 -2.69 -6.10
CA MET A 115 33.70 -2.57 -5.67
C MET A 115 33.80 -2.26 -4.18
N TYR A 116 34.56 -3.05 -3.43
CA TYR A 116 34.81 -2.81 -2.01
C TYR A 116 36.04 -1.91 -1.79
N ASP A 117 35.81 -0.75 -1.15
CA ASP A 117 36.88 0.13 -0.70
C ASP A 117 37.37 -0.28 0.70
N GLY A 118 38.56 -0.88 0.74
CA GLY A 118 39.21 -1.29 1.98
C GLY A 118 39.64 -0.14 2.90
N SER A 119 39.64 1.12 2.44
CA SER A 119 39.97 2.29 3.27
C SER A 119 38.79 2.80 4.09
N THR A 120 37.59 2.81 3.50
CA THR A 120 36.32 3.13 4.20
C THR A 120 35.61 1.90 4.78
N GLN A 121 36.05 0.70 4.43
CA GLN A 121 35.42 -0.58 4.77
C GLN A 121 33.97 -0.70 4.25
N SER A 122 33.73 -0.15 3.06
CA SER A 122 32.39 -0.05 2.48
C SER A 122 32.39 -0.35 0.98
N PHE A 123 31.22 -0.70 0.44
CA PHE A 123 31.03 -0.87 -1.00
C PHE A 123 30.77 0.47 -1.69
N MET A 124 31.35 0.62 -2.88
CA MET A 124 31.12 1.74 -3.79
C MET A 124 29.80 1.51 -4.54
N LEU A 125 28.70 2.01 -3.97
CA LEU A 125 27.36 1.81 -4.49
C LEU A 125 27.08 2.65 -5.74
N ASP A 126 26.41 2.04 -6.71
CA ASP A 126 25.91 2.72 -7.90
C ASP A 126 24.65 3.56 -7.59
N VAL A 127 24.73 4.87 -7.83
CA VAL A 127 23.67 5.84 -7.49
C VAL A 127 22.37 5.53 -8.24
N GLU A 128 22.45 5.10 -9.50
CA GLU A 128 21.27 4.79 -10.31
C GLU A 128 20.54 3.55 -9.78
N HIS A 129 21.28 2.50 -9.45
CA HIS A 129 20.73 1.29 -8.82
C HIS A 129 20.05 1.58 -7.48
N VAL A 130 20.72 2.31 -6.57
CA VAL A 130 20.16 2.63 -5.25
C VAL A 130 18.93 3.53 -5.36
N ARG A 131 18.89 4.46 -6.33
CA ARG A 131 17.68 5.25 -6.61
C ARG A 131 16.52 4.40 -7.07
N GLY A 132 16.77 3.43 -7.97
CA GLY A 132 15.76 2.46 -8.41
C GLY A 132 15.15 1.70 -7.22
N LEU A 133 16.02 1.12 -6.39
CA LEU A 133 15.64 0.35 -5.20
C LEU A 133 14.79 1.18 -4.22
N TYR A 134 15.18 2.42 -3.92
CA TYR A 134 14.40 3.28 -3.02
C TYR A 134 13.10 3.80 -3.64
N THR A 135 13.03 3.91 -4.96
CA THR A 135 11.79 4.26 -5.68
C THR A 135 10.79 3.10 -5.61
N GLU A 136 11.25 1.86 -5.78
CA GLU A 136 10.44 0.66 -5.58
C GLU A 136 10.02 0.50 -4.11
N GLU A 137 10.95 0.72 -3.17
CA GLU A 137 10.66 0.70 -1.73
C GLU A 137 9.57 1.73 -1.36
N ALA A 138 9.65 2.96 -1.88
CA ALA A 138 8.67 4.02 -1.64
C ALA A 138 7.27 3.67 -2.19
N ASN A 139 7.19 3.02 -3.35
CA ASN A 139 5.94 2.54 -3.92
C ASN A 139 5.34 1.38 -3.12
N SER A 140 6.16 0.42 -2.71
CA SER A 140 5.76 -0.72 -1.89
C SER A 140 5.24 -0.27 -0.52
N LYS A 141 5.97 0.63 0.15
CA LYS A 141 5.58 1.24 1.44
C LYS A 141 4.30 2.04 1.36
N TYR A 142 4.14 2.88 0.32
CA TYR A 142 2.88 3.58 0.04
C TYR A 142 1.70 2.60 -0.06
N ASN A 143 1.86 1.50 -0.83
CA ASN A 143 0.82 0.50 -1.02
C ASN A 143 0.50 -0.26 0.27
N SER A 144 1.53 -0.60 1.06
CA SER A 144 1.36 -1.24 2.37
C SER A 144 0.57 -0.36 3.34
N ILE A 145 0.98 0.91 3.52
CA ILE A 145 0.34 1.82 4.48
C ILE A 145 -1.09 2.16 4.05
N ILE A 146 -1.35 2.42 2.75
CA ILE A 146 -2.73 2.66 2.32
C ILE A 146 -3.61 1.43 2.57
N ASN A 147 -3.12 0.21 2.31
CA ASN A 147 -3.87 -1.03 2.59
C ASN A 147 -4.16 -1.21 4.10
N VAL A 148 -3.23 -0.84 4.99
CA VAL A 148 -3.47 -0.85 6.44
C VAL A 148 -4.55 0.16 6.83
N VAL A 149 -4.52 1.39 6.29
CA VAL A 149 -5.54 2.42 6.57
C VAL A 149 -6.91 2.05 6.01
N MET A 150 -6.95 1.34 4.89
CA MET A 150 -8.17 0.78 4.29
C MET A 150 -8.82 -0.30 5.15
N GLY A 151 -8.12 -0.79 6.18
CA GLY A 151 -8.41 -2.04 6.85
C GLY A 151 -7.96 -3.20 5.96
N GLU A 152 -7.13 -4.07 6.53
CA GLU A 152 -6.67 -5.30 5.87
C GLU A 152 -7.87 -6.06 5.29
N ALA A 153 -7.86 -6.26 3.96
CA ALA A 153 -8.92 -6.89 3.18
C ALA A 153 -10.29 -6.17 3.10
N THR A 154 -10.35 -4.83 3.02
CA THR A 154 -11.50 -4.21 2.28
C THR A 154 -11.45 -4.72 0.82
N PRO A 155 -12.45 -5.49 0.34
CA PRO A 155 -12.38 -6.08 -0.99
C PRO A 155 -12.43 -5.00 -2.09
N ILE A 156 -11.76 -5.24 -3.23
CA ILE A 156 -11.79 -4.33 -4.39
C ILE A 156 -13.24 -4.04 -4.84
N SER A 157 -14.15 -5.03 -4.70
CA SER A 157 -15.58 -4.87 -4.96
C SER A 157 -16.28 -3.85 -4.06
N GLU A 158 -15.83 -3.67 -2.81
CA GLU A 158 -16.33 -2.56 -1.97
C GLU A 158 -15.82 -1.22 -2.51
N MET A 159 -14.52 -1.11 -2.79
CA MET A 159 -13.89 0.13 -3.28
C MET A 159 -14.55 0.67 -4.56
N ILE A 160 -14.87 -0.20 -5.52
CA ILE A 160 -15.56 0.17 -6.77
C ILE A 160 -16.91 0.86 -6.51
N SER A 161 -17.58 0.53 -5.41
CA SER A 161 -18.89 1.09 -5.05
C SER A 161 -18.83 2.34 -4.15
N TRP A 162 -17.66 2.71 -3.64
CA TRP A 162 -17.53 3.74 -2.58
C TRP A 162 -18.09 5.11 -2.96
N GLU A 163 -17.89 5.60 -4.18
CA GLU A 163 -18.48 6.88 -4.62
C GLU A 163 -20.02 6.83 -4.64
N THR A 164 -20.57 5.69 -5.03
CA THR A 164 -22.03 5.47 -5.01
C THR A 164 -22.54 5.37 -3.57
N GLN A 165 -21.83 4.64 -2.70
CA GLN A 165 -22.16 4.55 -1.27
C GLN A 165 -22.10 5.91 -0.58
N GLU A 166 -21.06 6.72 -0.82
CA GLU A 166 -20.90 8.06 -0.23
C GLU A 166 -22.00 9.01 -0.70
N ARG A 167 -22.36 8.96 -1.99
CA ARG A 167 -23.47 9.76 -2.56
C ARG A 167 -24.82 9.36 -1.96
N GLU A 168 -25.12 8.06 -1.90
CA GLU A 168 -26.35 7.56 -1.29
C GLU A 168 -26.43 7.88 0.21
N ALA A 169 -25.32 7.76 0.94
CA ALA A 169 -25.25 8.08 2.36
C ALA A 169 -25.53 9.56 2.63
N LYS A 170 -24.95 10.48 1.83
CA LYS A 170 -25.28 11.92 1.90
C LYS A 170 -26.76 12.17 1.61
N ALA A 171 -27.27 11.65 0.50
CA ALA A 171 -28.66 11.84 0.09
C ALA A 171 -29.65 11.33 1.15
N TYR A 172 -29.38 10.19 1.78
CA TYR A 172 -30.19 9.70 2.90
C TYR A 172 -30.06 10.57 4.15
N LEU A 173 -28.86 11.00 4.54
CA LEU A 173 -28.70 11.80 5.75
C LEU A 173 -29.36 13.19 5.63
N GLU A 174 -29.41 13.75 4.41
CA GLU A 174 -30.11 14.99 4.08
C GLU A 174 -31.65 14.82 4.01
N THR A 175 -32.14 13.80 3.30
CA THR A 175 -33.58 13.65 3.00
C THR A 175 -34.35 12.75 3.96
N LYS A 176 -33.64 11.87 4.67
CA LYS A 176 -34.15 10.71 5.43
C LYS A 176 -35.03 9.74 4.61
N ASP A 177 -35.01 9.81 3.28
CA ASP A 177 -35.74 8.90 2.38
C ASP A 177 -34.86 7.69 1.99
N PRO A 178 -35.19 6.45 2.42
CA PRO A 178 -34.43 5.26 2.04
C PRO A 178 -34.38 5.00 0.53
N LYS A 179 -35.30 5.55 -0.28
CA LYS A 179 -35.31 5.36 -1.73
C LYS A 179 -34.12 6.06 -2.41
N GLN A 180 -33.63 7.17 -1.85
CA GLN A 180 -32.43 7.87 -2.32
C GLN A 180 -31.12 7.11 -2.02
N ALA A 181 -31.23 6.00 -1.31
CA ALA A 181 -30.12 5.24 -0.76
C ALA A 181 -30.35 3.72 -0.86
N THR A 182 -30.91 3.29 -1.99
CA THR A 182 -31.39 1.93 -2.21
C THR A 182 -30.28 0.88 -2.02
N SER A 183 -29.06 1.13 -2.51
CA SER A 183 -27.95 0.18 -2.40
C SER A 183 -27.47 0.05 -0.95
N ILE A 184 -27.26 1.16 -0.26
CA ILE A 184 -26.81 1.14 1.14
C ILE A 184 -27.92 0.69 2.10
N ALA A 185 -29.19 0.87 1.76
CA ALA A 185 -30.34 0.34 2.51
C ALA A 185 -30.42 -1.18 2.43
N LEU A 186 -30.17 -1.76 1.26
CA LEU A 186 -30.06 -3.22 1.09
C LEU A 186 -28.87 -3.78 1.89
N MET A 187 -27.71 -3.12 1.86
CA MET A 187 -26.54 -3.53 2.64
C MET A 187 -26.74 -3.39 4.16
N ALA A 188 -27.35 -2.30 4.62
CA ALA A 188 -27.68 -2.10 6.03
C ALA A 188 -28.63 -3.19 6.56
N ASN A 189 -29.67 -3.52 5.77
CA ASN A 189 -30.62 -4.60 6.09
C ASN A 189 -29.92 -5.97 6.14
N ALA A 190 -29.10 -6.30 5.13
CA ALA A 190 -28.32 -7.54 5.10
C ALA A 190 -27.35 -7.68 6.29
N GLN A 191 -26.79 -6.56 6.78
CA GLN A 191 -25.94 -6.52 7.98
C GLN A 191 -26.71 -6.37 9.30
N GLN A 192 -28.06 -6.32 9.28
CA GLN A 192 -28.92 -6.07 10.43
C GLN A 192 -28.56 -4.78 11.21
N ARG A 193 -28.17 -3.73 10.47
CA ARG A 193 -27.78 -2.42 11.01
C ARG A 193 -28.81 -1.35 10.68
N GLY A 194 -28.93 -0.34 11.54
CA GLY A 194 -29.73 0.85 11.26
C GLY A 194 -29.15 1.64 10.08
N LEU A 195 -29.98 2.02 9.11
CA LEU A 195 -29.55 2.72 7.90
C LEU A 195 -28.79 4.03 8.20
N GLU A 196 -29.23 4.79 9.21
CA GLU A 196 -28.54 6.01 9.64
C GLU A 196 -27.16 5.75 10.25
N GLN A 197 -27.03 4.71 11.08
CA GLN A 197 -25.73 4.29 11.62
C GLN A 197 -24.79 3.82 10.50
N PHE A 198 -25.34 3.09 9.52
CA PHE A 198 -24.59 2.58 8.37
C PHE A 198 -24.14 3.71 7.43
N ALA A 199 -25.02 4.66 7.10
CA ALA A 199 -24.71 5.83 6.29
C ALA A 199 -23.61 6.69 6.93
N ASN A 200 -23.70 6.97 8.23
CA ASN A 200 -22.63 7.69 8.94
C ASN A 200 -21.30 6.91 8.90
N LYS A 201 -21.32 5.58 9.05
CA LYS A 201 -20.11 4.74 8.97
C LYS A 201 -19.48 4.73 7.58
N ILE A 202 -20.28 4.79 6.51
CA ILE A 202 -19.81 4.94 5.13
C ILE A 202 -19.07 6.28 4.99
N LEU A 203 -19.66 7.38 5.44
CA LEU A 203 -19.02 8.70 5.34
C LEU A 203 -17.73 8.78 6.15
N GLU A 204 -17.70 8.22 7.37
CA GLU A 204 -16.49 8.13 8.19
C GLU A 204 -15.36 7.36 7.49
N LYS A 205 -15.66 6.20 6.90
CA LYS A 205 -14.70 5.40 6.11
C LYS A 205 -14.19 6.18 4.90
N ALA A 206 -15.10 6.73 4.09
CA ALA A 206 -14.76 7.46 2.87
C ALA A 206 -13.89 8.71 3.16
N GLN A 207 -14.18 9.42 4.25
CA GLN A 207 -13.39 10.56 4.70
C GLN A 207 -12.00 10.16 5.17
N LYS A 208 -11.87 9.12 6.02
CA LYS A 208 -10.57 8.58 6.46
C LYS A 208 -9.70 8.16 5.28
N TYR A 209 -10.27 7.45 4.31
CA TYR A 209 -9.57 7.10 3.07
C TYR A 209 -9.12 8.32 2.29
N ARG A 210 -10.02 9.29 2.03
CA ARG A 210 -9.69 10.49 1.23
C ARG A 210 -8.54 11.27 1.84
N ILE A 211 -8.54 11.47 3.16
CA ILE A 211 -7.45 12.13 3.89
C ILE A 211 -6.14 11.34 3.72
N ALA A 212 -6.17 10.04 3.98
CA ALA A 212 -4.98 9.20 3.95
C ALA A 212 -4.38 9.06 2.54
N SER A 213 -5.22 8.79 1.55
CA SER A 213 -4.86 8.73 0.13
C SER A 213 -4.25 10.05 -0.34
N SER A 214 -4.89 11.19 -0.04
CA SER A 214 -4.38 12.50 -0.44
C SER A 214 -3.02 12.82 0.17
N PHE A 215 -2.83 12.54 1.46
CA PHE A 215 -1.55 12.72 2.14
C PHE A 215 -0.47 11.78 1.56
N LEU A 216 -0.76 10.48 1.47
CA LEU A 216 0.21 9.47 1.02
C LEU A 216 0.62 9.66 -0.44
N ILE A 217 -0.30 10.07 -1.33
CA ILE A 217 0.02 10.40 -2.73
C ILE A 217 1.00 11.57 -2.78
N GLY A 218 0.72 12.67 -2.05
CA GLY A 218 1.59 13.83 -2.00
C GLY A 218 2.95 13.54 -1.36
N TYR A 219 2.99 12.75 -0.28
CA TYR A 219 4.23 12.35 0.38
C TYR A 219 5.07 11.44 -0.52
N ARG A 220 4.47 10.46 -1.19
CA ARG A 220 5.16 9.61 -2.19
C ARG A 220 5.70 10.44 -3.35
N GLN A 221 4.94 11.39 -3.88
CA GLN A 221 5.41 12.29 -4.94
C GLN A 221 6.62 13.13 -4.51
N LYS A 222 6.61 13.67 -3.29
CA LYS A 222 7.77 14.36 -2.70
C LYS A 222 8.98 13.43 -2.60
N VAL A 223 8.81 12.22 -2.06
CA VAL A 223 9.88 11.22 -1.92
C VAL A 223 10.49 10.86 -3.28
N ILE A 224 9.68 10.59 -4.29
CA ILE A 224 10.16 10.28 -5.65
C ILE A 224 10.94 11.46 -6.23
N HIS A 225 10.43 12.68 -6.13
CA HIS A 225 11.12 13.88 -6.59
C HIS A 225 12.47 14.11 -5.86
N ASP A 226 12.51 13.88 -4.55
CA ASP A 226 13.73 14.03 -3.76
C ASP A 226 14.77 12.95 -4.11
N LEU A 227 14.33 11.72 -4.42
CA LEU A 227 15.18 10.64 -4.94
C LEU A 227 15.71 10.94 -6.36
N GLU A 228 14.86 11.43 -7.26
CA GLU A 228 15.22 11.88 -8.62
C GLU A 228 16.23 13.04 -8.60
N SER A 229 16.12 13.92 -7.60
CA SER A 229 17.02 15.06 -7.41
C SER A 229 18.34 14.72 -6.72
N ALA A 230 18.48 13.50 -6.15
CA ALA A 230 19.66 13.07 -5.42
C ALA A 230 20.79 12.61 -6.37
N ASN A 231 21.99 13.16 -6.13
CA ASN A 231 23.18 12.93 -6.95
C ASN A 231 24.24 12.06 -6.23
N ASP A 232 23.95 11.65 -4.99
CA ASP A 232 24.85 10.87 -4.15
C ASP A 232 24.06 9.96 -3.19
N ILE A 233 24.77 8.97 -2.66
CA ILE A 233 24.21 7.93 -1.78
C ILE A 233 23.65 8.49 -0.46
N ALA A 234 24.26 9.51 0.14
CA ALA A 234 23.79 10.09 1.41
C ALA A 234 22.51 10.92 1.22
N SER A 235 22.41 11.64 0.10
CA SER A 235 21.18 12.30 -0.34
C SER A 235 20.06 11.27 -0.60
N LEU A 236 20.37 10.14 -1.26
CA LEU A 236 19.40 9.05 -1.46
C LEU A 236 18.91 8.44 -0.15
N TYR A 237 19.79 8.13 0.81
CA TYR A 237 19.39 7.67 2.15
C TYR A 237 18.45 8.65 2.85
N SER A 238 18.74 9.96 2.74
CA SER A 238 17.96 11.03 3.38
C SER A 238 16.58 11.23 2.73
N ALA A 239 16.42 10.88 1.46
CA ALA A 239 15.18 10.99 0.70
C ALA A 239 14.24 9.78 0.84
N ARG A 240 14.68 8.68 1.47
CA ARG A 240 13.88 7.44 1.60
C ARG A 240 12.50 7.65 2.22
N PHE A 241 11.55 6.82 1.79
CA PHE A 241 10.21 6.80 2.37
C PHE A 241 10.25 6.36 3.84
N ASN A 242 9.78 7.24 4.73
CA ASN A 242 9.76 7.05 6.17
C ASN A 242 8.35 6.66 6.64
N ASP A 243 8.19 5.37 6.95
CA ASP A 243 6.91 4.78 7.36
C ASP A 243 6.42 5.34 8.70
N ALA A 244 7.34 5.55 9.65
CA ALA A 244 7.01 6.08 10.97
C ALA A 244 6.46 7.51 10.87
N PHE A 245 7.10 8.36 10.07
CA PHE A 245 6.59 9.71 9.77
C PHE A 245 5.22 9.66 9.08
N ALA A 246 5.05 8.80 8.06
CA ALA A 246 3.79 8.68 7.35
C ALA A 246 2.65 8.24 8.28
N LEU A 247 2.88 7.23 9.12
CA LEU A 247 1.92 6.72 10.09
C LEU A 247 1.59 7.75 11.19
N GLU A 248 2.59 8.47 11.71
CA GLU A 248 2.39 9.52 12.72
C GLU A 248 1.51 10.66 12.18
N GLN A 249 1.80 11.14 10.96
CA GLN A 249 1.00 12.18 10.30
C GLN A 249 -0.45 11.72 10.07
N LEU A 250 -0.63 10.49 9.57
CA LEU A 250 -1.96 9.89 9.39
C LEU A 250 -2.73 9.75 10.71
N GLN A 251 -2.09 9.27 11.76
CA GLN A 251 -2.69 9.12 13.09
C GLN A 251 -3.09 10.48 13.67
N SER A 252 -2.24 11.50 13.53
CA SER A 252 -2.53 12.88 13.94
C SER A 252 -3.76 13.44 13.19
N MET A 253 -3.77 13.33 11.87
CA MET A 253 -4.91 13.76 11.03
C MET A 253 -6.21 13.06 11.40
N MET A 254 -6.19 11.72 11.54
CA MET A 254 -7.40 10.95 11.89
C MET A 254 -7.91 11.21 13.31
N SER A 255 -7.01 11.51 14.25
CA SER A 255 -7.38 11.82 15.65
C SER A 255 -8.08 13.18 15.75
N GLY A 256 -7.61 14.20 15.01
CA GLY A 256 -8.21 15.53 15.02
C GLY A 256 -9.68 15.56 14.56
N TYR A 257 -10.08 14.67 13.65
CA TYR A 257 -11.46 14.57 13.16
C TYR A 257 -12.43 13.90 14.13
N SER A 258 -11.94 13.09 15.08
CA SER A 258 -12.83 12.39 16.03
C SER A 258 -13.42 13.34 17.08
N ASN A 259 -12.80 14.50 17.32
CA ASN A 259 -13.24 15.51 18.29
C ASN A 259 -14.09 16.65 17.69
N THR A 260 -14.36 16.65 16.37
CA THR A 260 -15.07 17.76 15.70
C THR A 260 -16.52 17.46 15.29
N GLN A 261 -17.08 16.32 15.70
CA GLN A 261 -18.46 15.91 15.39
C GLN A 261 -19.28 15.44 16.61
N GLU A 262 -19.21 16.18 17.72
CA GLU A 262 -20.34 16.25 18.66
C GLU A 262 -21.04 17.61 18.51
N PRO A 263 -22.23 17.69 17.90
CA PRO A 263 -23.11 18.83 18.12
C PRO A 263 -23.65 18.73 19.55
N SER A 264 -23.18 19.58 20.45
CA SER A 264 -23.64 19.59 21.84
C SER A 264 -25.14 19.91 21.91
N SER A 265 -25.93 18.90 22.26
CA SER A 265 -27.40 18.97 22.28
C SER A 265 -27.98 19.69 23.51
N GLU A 266 -27.16 20.40 24.31
CA GLU A 266 -27.52 20.94 25.62
C GLU A 266 -27.82 22.45 25.69
N GLN A 267 -27.93 23.17 24.55
CA GLN A 267 -28.23 24.62 24.56
C GLN A 267 -29.51 25.06 23.81
N ALA A 268 -30.44 24.13 23.54
CA ALA A 268 -31.70 24.43 22.84
C ALA A 268 -32.96 24.58 23.73
N GLU A 269 -32.94 24.19 25.01
CA GLU A 269 -34.17 24.06 25.84
C GLU A 269 -34.39 25.14 26.93
N GLN A 270 -33.70 26.28 26.91
CA GLN A 270 -33.90 27.35 27.92
C GLN A 270 -34.56 28.66 27.43
N ASN A 271 -35.08 28.74 26.20
CA ASN A 271 -35.63 30.00 25.65
C ASN A 271 -37.08 29.96 25.13
N THR A 272 -37.88 28.96 25.53
CA THR A 272 -39.31 28.84 25.13
C THR A 272 -40.25 28.54 26.30
N ALA A 273 -40.06 29.24 27.43
CA ALA A 273 -40.90 29.06 28.62
C ALA A 273 -41.35 30.35 29.34
N GLU A 274 -41.41 31.52 28.67
CA GLU A 274 -42.07 32.69 29.30
C GLU A 274 -42.69 33.71 28.31
N LYS A 275 -43.95 33.46 27.91
CA LYS A 275 -45.06 34.46 27.86
C LYS A 275 -46.29 33.91 27.14
N SER A 276 -47.20 33.33 27.93
CA SER A 276 -48.57 33.09 27.52
C SER A 276 -49.53 33.33 28.70
N GLN A 277 -50.03 34.56 28.82
CA GLN A 277 -51.36 34.79 29.41
C GLN A 277 -52.12 35.93 28.69
N PRO A 278 -53.47 35.86 28.62
CA PRO A 278 -54.26 36.66 27.69
C PRO A 278 -54.99 37.84 28.36
N LYS A 279 -55.40 38.83 27.56
CA LYS A 279 -56.57 39.67 27.88
C LYS A 279 -57.45 39.89 26.65
N SER A 280 -58.74 39.69 26.86
CA SER A 280 -59.82 39.79 25.87
C SER A 280 -60.40 41.20 25.78
N SER A 281 -61.07 41.50 24.65
CA SER A 281 -62.32 42.30 24.52
C SER A 281 -62.44 43.68 25.25
N THR A 282 -62.93 44.78 24.67
CA THR A 282 -64.09 44.88 23.76
C THR A 282 -64.27 46.31 23.17
N ASN A 283 -64.98 46.41 22.04
CA ASN A 283 -65.96 47.45 21.64
C ASN A 283 -65.59 48.82 21.00
N SER A 284 -66.10 48.97 19.76
CA SER A 284 -66.80 50.14 19.16
C SER A 284 -66.06 51.49 19.00
N LYS A 285 -65.96 52.09 17.80
CA LYS A 285 -67.08 52.62 16.99
C LYS A 285 -66.69 52.91 15.52
N LYS A 286 -67.65 52.72 14.60
CA LYS A 286 -67.79 53.37 13.25
C LYS A 286 -68.37 54.81 13.44
N PRO A 287 -68.56 55.71 12.43
CA PRO A 287 -68.58 55.49 10.96
C PRO A 287 -68.01 56.62 10.04
N THR A 288 -68.15 56.43 8.71
CA THR A 288 -68.30 57.45 7.62
C THR A 288 -67.13 58.44 7.40
N SER A 289 -66.59 58.71 6.21
CA SER A 289 -66.99 58.49 4.79
C SER A 289 -65.69 58.58 3.92
N LYS A 290 -65.60 58.75 2.59
CA LYS A 290 -66.57 59.15 1.55
C LYS A 290 -66.29 58.49 0.17
N LYS A 291 -65.96 59.30 -0.85
CA LYS A 291 -65.89 59.06 -2.31
C LYS A 291 -65.45 60.37 -3.00
N GLY A 292 -64.78 60.26 -4.15
CA GLY A 292 -64.62 61.30 -5.19
C GLY A 292 -63.58 62.39 -4.88
N GLU A 293 -62.81 62.90 -5.85
CA GLU A 293 -62.71 62.61 -7.30
C GLU A 293 -61.28 62.22 -7.70
#